data_AF-A0A1B6CR41-F1
#
_entry.id   AF-A0A1B6CR41-F1
#
_cell.length_a   1.000
_cell.length_b   1.000
_cell.length_c   1.000
_cell.angle_alpha   90.00
_cell.angle_beta   90.00
_cell.angle_gamma   90.00
#
_symmetry.space_group_name_H-M   'P 1'
#
loop_
_entity.id
_entity.type
_entity.pdbx_description
1 polymer ?
#
loop_
_entity_poly.entity_id
_entity_poly.type
_entity_poly.pdbx_seq_one_letter_code
_entity_poly.pdbx_strand_id
1 'polypeptide(L)'
;QMFKHIVQGIEYIHSQGIVHHDIKPSNIFISEDLRVVQVGDFGLACSLLSCNTDLQVNLVSEHHGNQIGTKLYAAPEQLKGVCTFKSDIYSLGIVLFELVHPFQTDMERYKVIGQLRGGHIPMDLAASYPSLVHIISQTVCNSKRKRPSATELILKLDSEGMSINNKIIAEKDETIRKLHSEVLLRDKEIEELRQQLSQLKYHSSTS
;
A
#
# COMPACT_ATOMS: atom_id res chain seq x y z
N GLN A 1 -0.10 -5.79 -0.43
CA GLN A 1 -1.27 -6.64 -0.77
C GLN A 1 -2.59 -5.93 -0.46
N MET A 2 -2.86 -5.50 0.79
CA MET A 2 -4.11 -4.79 1.13
C MET A 2 -4.43 -3.59 0.22
N PHE A 3 -3.48 -2.67 0.03
CA PHE A 3 -3.70 -1.51 -0.84
C PHE A 3 -4.05 -1.89 -2.28
N LYS A 4 -3.44 -2.96 -2.82
CA LYS A 4 -3.76 -3.47 -4.16
C LYS A 4 -5.23 -3.93 -4.24
N HIS A 5 -5.73 -4.63 -3.23
CA HIS A 5 -7.14 -5.05 -3.20
C HIS A 5 -8.09 -3.86 -3.17
N ILE A 6 -7.75 -2.79 -2.44
CA ILE A 6 -8.52 -1.53 -2.47
C ILE A 6 -8.56 -0.98 -3.90
N VAL A 7 -7.39 -0.85 -4.56
CA VAL A 7 -7.32 -0.32 -5.93
C VAL A 7 -8.08 -1.21 -6.92
N GLN A 8 -8.08 -2.54 -6.75
CA GLN A 8 -8.86 -3.46 -7.57
C GLN A 8 -10.38 -3.26 -7.39
N GLY A 9 -10.86 -3.00 -6.17
CA GLY A 9 -12.25 -2.63 -5.95
C GLY A 9 -12.62 -1.33 -6.66
N ILE A 10 -11.73 -0.34 -6.65
CA ILE A 10 -11.91 0.92 -7.37
C ILE A 10 -11.88 0.74 -8.88
N GLU A 11 -10.95 -0.07 -9.39
CA GLU A 11 -10.85 -0.40 -10.81
C GLU A 11 -12.14 -1.05 -11.32
N TYR A 12 -12.72 -1.97 -10.53
CA TYR A 12 -14.00 -2.59 -10.84
C TYR A 12 -15.12 -1.55 -10.97
N ILE A 13 -15.34 -0.67 -9.99
CA ILE A 13 -16.42 0.32 -10.07
C ILE A 13 -16.16 1.34 -11.19
N HIS A 14 -14.90 1.69 -11.48
CA HIS A 14 -14.52 2.54 -12.61
C HIS A 14 -14.85 1.86 -13.94
N SER A 15 -14.68 0.54 -14.06
CA SER A 15 -15.08 -0.23 -15.24
C SER A 15 -16.60 -0.23 -15.47
N GLN A 16 -17.38 -0.10 -14.39
CA GLN A 16 -18.83 0.10 -14.42
C GLN A 16 -19.22 1.57 -14.65
N GLY A 17 -18.24 2.43 -14.93
CA GLY A 17 -18.40 3.88 -15.12
C GLY A 17 -18.95 4.62 -13.90
N ILE A 18 -18.69 4.10 -12.69
CA ILE A 18 -19.04 4.72 -11.42
C ILE A 18 -17.80 5.38 -10.83
N VAL A 19 -17.95 6.62 -10.37
CA VAL A 19 -16.96 7.32 -9.53
C VAL A 19 -17.49 7.34 -8.10
N HIS A 20 -16.66 6.99 -7.13
CA HIS A 20 -17.09 6.86 -5.75
C HIS A 20 -17.20 8.20 -5.00
N HIS A 21 -16.23 9.10 -5.19
CA HIS A 21 -16.15 10.43 -4.55
C HIS A 21 -16.03 10.50 -3.02
N ASP A 22 -15.99 9.37 -2.33
CA ASP A 22 -15.86 9.36 -0.86
C ASP A 22 -14.91 8.25 -0.40
N ILE A 23 -13.81 8.10 -1.13
CA ILE A 23 -12.76 7.14 -0.77
C ILE A 23 -11.99 7.69 0.44
N LYS A 24 -12.13 6.98 1.56
CA LYS A 24 -11.48 7.23 2.85
C LYS A 24 -11.44 5.94 3.67
N PRO A 25 -10.58 5.84 4.70
CA PRO A 25 -10.45 4.62 5.50
C PRO A 25 -11.76 4.11 6.10
N SER A 26 -12.66 5.00 6.54
CA SER A 26 -13.95 4.59 7.12
C SER A 26 -14.91 3.92 6.12
N ASN A 27 -14.65 4.06 4.82
CA ASN A 27 -15.46 3.49 3.74
C ASN A 27 -14.79 2.27 3.08
N ILE A 28 -13.66 1.81 3.65
CA ILE A 28 -12.92 0.64 3.22
C ILE A 28 -13.06 -0.43 4.31
N PHE A 29 -13.84 -1.46 4.00
CA PHE A 29 -14.13 -2.56 4.90
C PHE A 29 -13.18 -3.72 4.64
N ILE A 30 -12.70 -4.33 5.70
CA ILE A 30 -11.79 -5.47 5.66
C ILE A 30 -12.45 -6.60 6.43
N SER A 31 -12.48 -7.80 5.84
CA SER A 31 -12.97 -9.00 6.54
C SER A 31 -12.10 -9.35 7.74
N GLU A 32 -12.67 -10.06 8.71
CA GLU A 32 -11.97 -10.47 9.94
C GLU A 32 -10.70 -11.28 9.65
N ASP A 33 -10.72 -12.10 8.59
CA ASP A 33 -9.56 -12.88 8.14
C ASP A 33 -8.54 -12.07 7.30
N LEU A 34 -8.77 -10.76 7.12
CA LEU A 34 -7.95 -9.82 6.35
C LEU A 34 -7.79 -10.20 4.86
N ARG A 35 -8.63 -11.10 4.34
CA ARG A 35 -8.52 -11.58 2.95
C ARG A 35 -9.32 -10.77 1.97
N VAL A 36 -10.46 -10.25 2.41
CA VAL A 36 -11.41 -9.53 1.56
C VAL A 36 -11.39 -8.06 1.92
N VAL A 37 -11.27 -7.23 0.90
CA VAL A 37 -11.43 -5.78 1.02
C VAL A 37 -12.62 -5.35 0.18
N GLN A 38 -13.54 -4.61 0.80
CA GLN A 38 -14.73 -4.09 0.15
C GLN A 38 -14.76 -2.57 0.27
N VAL A 39 -15.12 -1.92 -0.82
CA VAL A 39 -15.37 -0.47 -0.84
C VAL A 39 -16.88 -0.28 -0.69
N GLY A 40 -17.28 0.52 0.29
CA GLY A 40 -18.69 0.77 0.60
C GLY A 40 -19.01 2.26 0.73
N ASP A 41 -20.28 2.56 1.01
CA ASP A 41 -20.82 3.92 1.09
C ASP A 41 -20.76 4.71 -0.24
N PHE A 42 -21.67 4.38 -1.14
CA PHE A 42 -21.86 5.05 -2.43
C PHE A 42 -22.78 6.27 -2.34
N GLY A 43 -23.00 6.85 -1.14
CA GLY A 43 -23.92 7.98 -0.94
C GLY A 43 -23.57 9.24 -1.75
N LEU A 44 -22.31 9.36 -2.20
CA LEU A 44 -21.81 10.45 -3.05
C LEU A 44 -21.37 9.98 -4.45
N ALA A 45 -21.65 8.73 -4.80
CA ALA A 45 -21.20 8.16 -6.06
C ALA A 45 -21.92 8.81 -7.26
N CYS A 46 -21.22 8.88 -8.37
CA CYS A 46 -21.71 9.48 -9.61
C CYS A 46 -21.48 8.53 -10.80
N SER A 47 -22.47 8.42 -11.69
CA SER A 47 -22.36 7.61 -12.90
C SER A 47 -21.93 8.46 -14.08
N LEU A 48 -20.81 8.10 -14.71
CA LEU A 48 -20.30 8.73 -15.94
C LEU A 48 -20.82 8.05 -17.21
N LEU A 49 -21.52 6.91 -17.12
CA LEU A 49 -22.08 6.20 -18.28
C LEU A 49 -23.23 6.97 -18.96
N SER A 50 -23.85 7.91 -18.26
CA SER A 50 -25.02 8.65 -18.77
C SER A 50 -24.65 9.91 -19.56
N CYS A 51 -23.36 10.25 -19.70
CA CYS A 51 -22.95 11.54 -20.26
C CYS A 51 -21.48 11.54 -20.71
N ASN A 52 -21.27 11.87 -21.98
CA ASN A 52 -19.94 12.10 -22.52
C ASN A 52 -19.33 13.35 -21.87
N THR A 53 -18.23 13.16 -21.12
CA THR A 53 -17.33 14.17 -20.53
C THR A 53 -17.71 14.75 -19.15
N ASP A 54 -16.67 14.90 -18.31
CA ASP A 54 -16.63 15.48 -16.95
C ASP A 54 -17.94 16.17 -16.51
N LEU A 55 -18.76 15.49 -15.70
CA LEU A 55 -19.94 16.11 -15.10
C LEU A 55 -19.52 17.19 -14.11
N GLN A 56 -20.01 18.42 -14.31
CA GLN A 56 -20.19 19.35 -13.19
C GLN A 56 -21.42 18.88 -12.43
N VAL A 57 -21.18 18.12 -11.37
CA VAL A 57 -22.24 17.74 -10.44
C VAL A 57 -22.34 18.90 -9.45
N ASN A 58 -23.49 19.58 -9.43
CA ASN A 58 -23.86 20.47 -8.33
C ASN A 58 -24.08 19.60 -7.08
N LEU A 59 -22.99 19.16 -6.45
CA LEU A 59 -23.01 18.49 -5.15
C LEU A 59 -23.31 19.54 -4.07
N VAL A 60 -24.51 20.08 -4.10
CA VAL A 60 -25.07 20.84 -2.98
C VAL A 60 -25.68 19.81 -2.02
N SER A 61 -24.83 19.05 -1.35
CA SER A 61 -25.26 18.22 -0.23
C SER A 61 -24.88 18.90 1.08
N GLU A 62 -25.82 19.71 1.55
CA GLU A 62 -25.88 20.33 2.88
C GLU A 62 -26.12 19.28 3.99
N HIS A 63 -25.25 18.27 4.12
CA HIS A 63 -25.25 17.40 5.30
C HIS A 63 -24.13 17.82 6.28
N HIS A 64 -24.47 18.89 7.01
CA HIS A 64 -24.20 19.18 8.42
C HIS A 64 -23.24 18.24 9.19
N GLY A 65 -22.17 18.82 9.76
CA GLY A 65 -21.54 18.31 10.99
C GLY A 65 -20.03 18.08 10.96
N ASN A 66 -19.50 17.28 10.03
CA ASN A 66 -18.13 16.74 10.09
C ASN A 66 -17.21 17.14 8.91
N GLN A 67 -17.52 18.25 8.22
CA GLN A 67 -16.96 18.62 6.90
C GLN A 67 -15.44 18.80 6.82
N ILE A 68 -14.72 18.92 7.94
CA ILE A 68 -13.26 19.12 7.91
C ILE A 68 -12.54 17.79 7.56
N GLY A 69 -13.05 16.66 8.04
CA GLY A 69 -12.40 15.34 7.89
C GLY A 69 -12.55 14.72 6.49
N THR A 70 -13.73 14.80 5.90
CA THR A 70 -14.02 14.19 4.58
C THR A 70 -13.32 14.95 3.43
N LYS A 71 -13.22 16.29 3.53
CA LYS A 71 -12.53 17.12 2.53
C LYS A 71 -11.03 16.83 2.43
N LEU A 72 -10.44 16.24 3.47
CA LEU A 72 -9.03 15.89 3.53
C LEU A 72 -8.61 14.93 2.41
N TYR A 73 -9.53 14.04 2.01
CA TYR A 73 -9.33 13.04 0.95
C TYR A 73 -9.75 13.53 -0.44
N ALA A 74 -10.62 14.53 -0.50
CA ALA A 74 -11.24 14.98 -1.75
C ALA A 74 -10.23 15.65 -2.68
N ALA A 75 -10.25 15.28 -3.96
CA ALA A 75 -9.41 15.90 -4.97
C ALA A 75 -9.76 17.38 -5.17
N PRO A 76 -8.79 18.24 -5.57
CA PRO A 76 -9.05 19.67 -5.79
C PRO A 76 -10.19 19.96 -6.77
N GLU A 77 -10.35 19.15 -7.82
CA GLU A 77 -11.43 19.29 -8.79
C GLU A 77 -12.77 18.79 -8.25
N GLN A 78 -12.77 17.79 -7.37
CA GLN A 78 -13.97 17.30 -6.70
C GLN A 78 -14.55 18.37 -5.76
N LEU A 79 -13.68 19.11 -5.07
CA LEU A 79 -14.07 20.28 -4.27
C LEU A 79 -14.68 21.42 -5.10
N LYS A 80 -14.48 21.38 -6.43
CA LYS A 80 -15.10 22.30 -7.40
C LYS A 80 -16.33 21.68 -8.08
N GLY A 81 -16.83 20.54 -7.60
CA GLY A 81 -17.99 19.84 -8.15
C GLY A 81 -17.72 19.01 -9.40
N VAL A 82 -16.45 18.79 -9.77
CA VAL A 82 -16.11 18.00 -10.97
C VAL A 82 -16.05 16.51 -10.63
N CYS A 83 -16.81 15.72 -11.37
CA CYS A 83 -16.79 14.27 -11.28
C CYS A 83 -15.81 13.66 -12.29
N THR A 84 -14.88 12.84 -11.82
CA THR A 84 -13.90 12.15 -12.68
C THR A 84 -13.31 10.93 -11.98
N PHE A 85 -13.04 9.84 -12.69
CA PHE A 85 -12.33 8.68 -12.11
C PHE A 85 -11.01 9.06 -11.43
N LYS A 86 -10.35 10.13 -11.90
CA LYS A 86 -9.08 10.61 -11.35
C LYS A 86 -9.21 11.23 -9.96
N SER A 87 -10.41 11.59 -9.50
CA SER A 87 -10.61 12.10 -8.12
C SER A 87 -10.46 10.95 -7.12
N ASP A 88 -11.04 9.78 -7.40
CA ASP A 88 -10.86 8.58 -6.57
C ASP A 88 -9.38 8.16 -6.50
N ILE A 89 -8.62 8.31 -7.59
CA ILE A 89 -7.16 8.03 -7.60
C ILE A 89 -6.39 8.97 -6.66
N TYR A 90 -6.81 10.23 -6.56
CA TYR A 90 -6.20 11.17 -5.60
C TYR A 90 -6.47 10.73 -4.16
N SER A 91 -7.73 10.40 -3.86
CA SER A 91 -8.13 9.92 -2.54
C SER A 91 -7.43 8.62 -2.15
N LEU A 92 -7.25 7.68 -3.10
CA LEU A 92 -6.42 6.49 -2.91
C LEU A 92 -4.97 6.83 -2.55
N GLY A 93 -4.40 7.89 -3.14
CA GLY A 93 -3.07 8.36 -2.79
C GLY A 93 -2.95 8.84 -1.34
N ILE A 94 -3.98 9.54 -0.84
CA ILE A 94 -4.06 9.95 0.56
C ILE A 94 -4.21 8.71 1.47
N VAL A 95 -5.07 7.75 1.11
CA VAL A 95 -5.21 6.48 1.85
C VAL A 95 -3.89 5.72 1.89
N LEU A 96 -3.17 5.62 0.77
CA LEU A 96 -1.86 4.96 0.73
C LEU A 96 -0.88 5.63 1.70
N PHE A 97 -0.85 6.97 1.71
CA PHE A 97 0.00 7.72 2.62
C PHE A 97 -0.31 7.42 4.09
N GLU A 98 -1.59 7.40 4.47
CA GLU A 98 -1.99 7.06 5.85
C GLU A 98 -1.65 5.63 6.25
N LEU A 99 -1.69 4.69 5.30
CA LEU A 99 -1.30 3.30 5.57
C LEU A 99 0.19 3.15 5.92
N VAL A 100 1.04 4.08 5.49
CA VAL A 100 2.51 3.99 5.64
C VAL A 100 3.08 5.05 6.57
N HIS A 101 2.28 6.03 6.97
CA HIS A 101 2.70 7.11 7.85
C HIS A 101 1.83 7.12 9.12
N PRO A 102 2.36 6.67 10.27
CA PRO A 102 1.61 6.67 11.51
C PRO A 102 1.42 8.11 12.02
N PHE A 103 0.26 8.37 12.66
CA PHE A 103 -0.02 9.65 13.32
C PHE A 103 -0.29 9.41 14.80
N GLN A 104 0.17 10.33 15.65
CA GLN A 104 -0.09 10.30 17.08
C GLN A 104 -1.40 11.00 17.43
N THR A 105 -1.80 12.01 16.66
CA THR A 105 -3.01 12.80 16.90
C THR A 105 -3.74 13.15 15.60
N ASP A 106 -5.03 13.41 15.69
CA ASP A 106 -5.83 13.88 14.54
C ASP A 106 -5.36 15.24 14.02
N MET A 107 -4.84 16.10 14.89
CA MET A 107 -4.32 17.42 14.49
C MET A 107 -3.03 17.30 13.69
N GLU A 108 -2.12 16.42 14.11
CA GLU A 108 -0.92 16.08 13.34
C GLU A 108 -1.31 15.51 11.98
N ARG A 109 -2.22 14.53 11.98
CA ARG A 109 -2.76 13.91 10.77
C ARG A 109 -3.31 14.94 9.78
N TYR A 110 -4.15 15.86 10.26
CA TYR A 110 -4.70 16.93 9.43
C TYR A 110 -3.60 17.83 8.83
N LYS A 111 -2.63 18.23 9.66
CA LYS A 111 -1.53 19.10 9.23
C LYS A 111 -0.65 18.44 8.18
N VAL A 112 -0.22 17.20 8.42
CA VAL A 112 0.70 16.46 7.55
C VAL A 112 0.01 16.11 6.23
N ILE A 113 -1.26 15.68 6.25
CA ILE A 113 -2.00 15.45 5.00
C ILE A 113 -2.23 16.77 4.26
N GLY A 114 -2.49 17.88 4.96
CA GLY A 114 -2.56 19.21 4.35
C GLY A 114 -1.27 19.59 3.61
N GLN A 115 -0.11 19.30 4.19
CA GLN A 115 1.20 19.49 3.54
C GLN A 115 1.39 18.58 2.32
N LEU A 116 0.99 17.30 2.44
CA LEU A 116 1.01 16.35 1.32
C LEU A 116 0.18 16.85 0.14
N ARG A 117 -1.01 17.39 0.38
CA ARG A 117 -1.87 17.99 -0.66
C ARG A 117 -1.19 19.19 -1.35
N GLY A 118 -0.30 19.89 -0.64
CA GLY A 118 0.58 20.93 -1.18
C GLY A 118 1.81 20.41 -1.92
N GLY A 119 2.03 19.10 -1.97
CA GLY A 119 3.17 18.45 -2.61
C GLY A 119 4.37 18.21 -1.68
N HIS A 120 4.20 18.40 -0.37
CA HIS A 120 5.27 18.19 0.61
C HIS A 120 5.13 16.82 1.26
N ILE A 121 6.06 15.91 0.95
CA ILE A 121 6.13 14.56 1.52
C ILE A 121 7.18 14.54 2.64
N PRO A 122 6.90 13.94 3.82
CA PRO A 122 7.89 13.79 4.89
C PRO A 122 9.17 13.10 4.42
N MET A 123 10.33 13.66 4.76
CA MET A 123 11.64 13.15 4.30
C MET A 123 11.90 11.72 4.82
N ASP A 124 11.51 11.42 6.05
CA ASP A 124 11.70 10.10 6.66
C ASP A 124 10.95 9.01 5.89
N LEU A 125 9.75 9.35 5.37
CA LEU A 125 8.98 8.44 4.53
C LEU A 125 9.65 8.25 3.16
N ALA A 126 10.22 9.31 2.58
CA ALA A 126 10.95 9.23 1.32
C ALA A 126 12.22 8.39 1.43
N ALA A 127 12.90 8.44 2.58
CA ALA A 127 14.06 7.60 2.88
C ALA A 127 13.68 6.13 3.08
N SER A 128 12.59 5.88 3.81
CA SER A 128 12.17 4.51 4.19
C SER A 128 11.46 3.77 3.06
N TYR A 129 10.63 4.47 2.27
CA TYR A 129 9.77 3.88 1.26
C TYR A 129 9.75 4.66 -0.07
N PRO A 130 10.91 4.79 -0.77
CA PRO A 130 11.03 5.63 -1.96
C PRO A 130 10.06 5.25 -3.09
N SER A 131 9.84 3.95 -3.32
CA SER A 131 8.88 3.47 -4.32
C SER A 131 7.44 3.88 -3.99
N LEU A 132 7.03 3.76 -2.72
CA LEU A 132 5.69 4.16 -2.30
C LEU A 132 5.53 5.68 -2.37
N VAL A 133 6.56 6.45 -2.01
CA VAL A 133 6.57 7.91 -2.18
C VAL A 133 6.44 8.30 -3.65
N HIS A 134 7.06 7.57 -4.57
CA HIS A 134 6.87 7.79 -6.00
C HIS A 134 5.39 7.62 -6.40
N ILE A 135 4.75 6.53 -5.97
CA ILE A 135 3.32 6.28 -6.21
C ILE A 135 2.43 7.36 -5.58
N ILE A 136 2.70 7.74 -4.32
CA ILE A 136 1.97 8.80 -3.60
C ILE A 136 2.09 10.13 -4.36
N SER A 137 3.29 10.50 -4.84
CA SER A 137 3.49 11.75 -5.58
C SER A 137 2.75 11.81 -6.91
N GLN A 138 2.56 10.65 -7.57
CA GLN A 138 1.83 10.56 -8.84
C GLN A 138 0.31 10.61 -8.63
N THR A 139 -0.18 10.02 -7.55
CA THR A 139 -1.61 9.96 -7.22
C THR A 139 -2.08 11.26 -6.58
N VAL A 140 -1.31 11.81 -5.62
CA VAL A 140 -1.61 13.06 -4.91
C VAL A 140 -0.96 14.26 -5.61
N CYS A 141 -1.45 14.58 -6.81
CA CYS A 141 -1.02 15.77 -7.53
C CYS A 141 -2.21 16.62 -8.03
N ASN A 142 -1.99 17.93 -8.17
CA ASN A 142 -3.03 18.87 -8.58
C ASN A 142 -3.52 18.65 -10.02
N SER A 143 -2.70 18.05 -10.88
CA SER A 143 -3.08 17.77 -12.27
C SER A 143 -3.70 16.38 -12.40
N LYS A 144 -5.04 16.32 -12.50
CA LYS A 144 -5.78 15.05 -12.70
C LYS A 144 -5.31 14.23 -13.91
N ARG A 145 -4.77 14.88 -14.95
CA ARG A 145 -4.25 14.22 -16.15
C ARG A 145 -2.95 13.45 -15.90
N LYS A 146 -2.13 13.90 -14.93
CA LYS A 146 -0.87 13.23 -14.56
C LYS A 146 -1.07 12.01 -13.66
N ARG A 147 -2.22 11.93 -12.97
CA ARG A 147 -2.56 10.79 -12.12
C ARG A 147 -2.76 9.55 -13.01
N PRO A 148 -2.29 8.36 -12.59
CA PRO A 148 -2.56 7.13 -13.31
C PRO A 148 -4.06 6.78 -13.29
N SER A 149 -4.49 5.82 -14.11
CA SER A 149 -5.74 5.09 -13.91
C SER A 149 -5.60 4.05 -12.80
N ALA A 150 -6.71 3.47 -12.33
CA ALA A 150 -6.68 2.39 -11.36
C ALA A 150 -5.92 1.16 -11.92
N THR A 151 -6.15 0.81 -13.19
CA THR A 151 -5.45 -0.27 -13.90
C THR A 151 -3.94 -0.02 -13.97
N GLU A 152 -3.51 1.19 -14.35
CA GLU A 152 -2.10 1.57 -14.39
C GLU A 152 -1.45 1.51 -13.01
N LEU A 153 -2.20 1.90 -11.97
CA LEU A 153 -1.74 1.85 -10.58
C LEU A 153 -1.55 0.39 -10.12
N ILE A 154 -2.44 -0.53 -10.48
CA ILE A 154 -2.29 -1.97 -10.20
C ILE A 154 -1.02 -2.52 -10.84
N LEU A 155 -0.77 -2.22 -12.11
CA LEU A 155 0.43 -2.66 -12.82
C LEU A 155 1.72 -2.18 -12.14
N LYS A 156 1.74 -0.93 -11.68
CA LYS A 156 2.87 -0.38 -10.91
C LYS A 156 3.07 -1.11 -9.58
N LEU A 157 1.99 -1.36 -8.84
CA LEU A 157 2.04 -2.10 -7.58
C LEU A 157 2.57 -3.53 -7.76
N ASP A 158 2.25 -4.16 -8.89
CA ASP A 158 2.75 -5.50 -9.21
C ASP A 158 4.24 -5.51 -9.56
N SER A 159 4.71 -4.53 -10.34
CA SER A 159 6.15 -4.41 -10.62
C SER A 159 6.97 -4.18 -9.33
N GLU A 160 6.46 -3.37 -8.40
CA GLU A 160 7.11 -3.11 -7.12
C GLU A 160 7.05 -4.34 -6.20
N GLY A 161 5.90 -5.01 -6.13
CA GLY A 161 5.72 -6.22 -5.33
C GLY A 161 6.64 -7.37 -5.77
N MET A 162 6.83 -7.53 -7.08
CA MET A 162 7.76 -8.52 -7.64
C MET A 162 9.21 -8.18 -7.31
N SER A 163 9.59 -6.90 -7.37
CA SER A 163 10.93 -6.42 -6.99
C SER A 163 11.24 -6.69 -5.52
N ILE A 164 10.31 -6.39 -4.62
CA ILE A 164 10.48 -6.63 -3.17
C ILE A 164 10.58 -8.13 -2.86
N ASN A 165 9.68 -8.95 -3.43
CA ASN A 165 9.71 -10.39 -3.22
C ASN A 165 11.04 -11.01 -3.68
N ASN A 166 11.56 -10.57 -4.84
CA ASN A 166 12.85 -11.05 -5.34
C ASN A 166 14.02 -10.69 -4.40
N LYS A 167 14.02 -9.48 -3.83
CA LYS A 167 15.03 -9.07 -2.82
C LYS A 167 14.97 -9.95 -1.57
N ILE A 168 13.76 -10.18 -1.04
CA ILE A 168 13.55 -11.03 0.14
C ILE A 168 13.99 -12.47 -0.13
N ILE A 169 13.67 -13.01 -1.31
CA ILE A 169 14.10 -14.36 -1.71
C ILE A 169 15.63 -14.43 -1.75
N ALA A 170 16.29 -13.46 -2.39
CA ALA A 170 17.75 -13.45 -2.48
C ALA A 170 18.44 -13.38 -1.09
N GLU A 171 17.93 -12.56 -0.17
CA GLU A 171 18.44 -12.44 1.20
C GLU A 171 18.23 -13.73 2.01
N LYS A 172 17.05 -14.36 1.85
CA LYS A 172 16.75 -15.66 2.44
C LYS A 172 17.66 -16.75 1.88
N ASP A 173 17.91 -16.77 0.57
CA ASP A 173 18.80 -17.75 -0.08
C ASP A 173 20.26 -17.61 0.38
N GLU A 174 20.73 -16.39 0.63
CA GLU A 174 22.04 -16.17 1.24
C GLU A 174 22.11 -16.73 2.66
N THR A 175 21.07 -16.47 3.47
CA THR A 175 20.97 -16.98 4.84
C THR A 175 20.92 -18.51 4.87
N ILE A 176 20.14 -19.12 3.98
CA ILE A 176 20.06 -20.58 3.81
C ILE A 176 21.43 -21.17 3.46
N ARG A 177 22.18 -20.55 2.53
CA ARG A 177 23.54 -21.01 2.19
C ARG A 177 24.50 -20.92 3.35
N LYS A 178 24.47 -19.86 4.15
CA LYS A 178 25.30 -19.72 5.35
C LYS A 178 24.98 -20.82 6.37
N LEU A 179 23.70 -21.05 6.65
CA LEU A 179 23.25 -22.09 7.56
C LEU A 179 23.66 -23.49 7.08
N HIS A 180 23.51 -23.80 5.79
CA HIS A 180 23.95 -25.09 5.24
C HIS A 180 25.47 -25.30 5.38
N SER A 181 26.28 -24.28 5.14
CA SER A 181 27.74 -24.37 5.34
C SER A 181 28.10 -24.60 6.81
N GLU A 182 27.41 -23.94 7.74
CA GLU A 182 27.62 -24.12 9.18
C GLU A 182 27.22 -25.53 9.64
N VAL A 183 26.09 -26.05 9.16
CA VAL A 183 25.65 -27.43 9.44
C VAL A 183 26.70 -28.43 8.93
N LEU A 184 27.20 -28.25 7.70
CA LEU A 184 28.21 -29.15 7.13
C LEU A 184 29.51 -29.18 7.94
N LEU A 185 29.94 -28.00 8.44
CA LEU A 185 31.12 -27.88 9.31
C LEU A 185 30.90 -28.60 10.65
N ARG A 186 29.73 -28.40 11.28
CA ARG A 186 29.38 -29.07 12.53
C ARG A 186 29.28 -30.58 12.36
N ASP A 187 28.70 -31.06 11.27
CA ASP A 187 28.61 -32.50 10.98
C ASP A 187 30.00 -33.13 10.85
N LYS A 188 30.94 -32.43 10.20
CA LYS A 188 32.34 -32.87 10.09
C LYS A 188 33.03 -32.93 11.46
N GLU A 189 32.85 -31.91 12.28
CA GLU A 189 33.42 -31.86 13.64
C GLU A 189 32.87 -32.99 14.53
N ILE A 190 31.56 -33.26 14.46
CA ILE A 190 30.92 -34.38 15.17
C ILE A 190 31.57 -35.70 14.77
N GLU A 191 31.86 -35.89 13.48
CA GLU A 191 32.43 -37.14 12.98
C GLU A 191 33.90 -37.32 13.38
N GLU A 192 34.68 -36.24 13.41
CA GLU A 192 36.04 -36.23 13.96
C GLU A 192 36.04 -36.57 15.46
N LEU A 193 35.15 -35.95 16.24
CA LEU A 193 35.01 -36.22 17.68
C LEU A 193 34.59 -37.68 17.95
N ARG A 194 33.67 -38.23 17.14
CA ARG A 194 33.27 -39.64 17.23
C ARG A 194 34.42 -40.59 16.93
N GLN A 195 35.27 -40.28 15.94
CA GLN A 195 36.46 -41.07 15.66
C GLN A 195 37.45 -41.06 16.83
N GLN A 196 37.74 -39.90 17.41
CA GLN A 196 38.62 -39.78 18.58
C GLN A 196 38.11 -40.58 19.79
N LEU A 197 36.81 -40.49 20.09
CA LEU A 197 36.18 -41.26 21.16
C LEU A 197 36.30 -42.77 20.93
N SER A 198 36.16 -43.24 19.68
CA SER A 198 36.31 -44.65 19.35
C SER A 198 37.75 -45.16 19.58
N GLN A 199 38.76 -44.37 19.20
CA GLN A 199 40.17 -44.69 19.41
C GLN A 199 40.51 -44.75 20.90
N LEU A 200 40.04 -43.79 21.70
CA LEU A 200 40.25 -43.78 23.16
C LEU A 200 39.63 -45.02 23.83
N LYS A 201 38.39 -45.39 23.46
CA LYS A 201 37.74 -46.61 23.97
C LYS A 201 38.53 -47.87 23.64
N TYR A 202 39.04 -47.98 22.42
CA TYR A 202 39.85 -49.13 22.00
C TYR A 202 41.11 -49.28 22.85
N HIS A 203 41.87 -48.20 23.05
CA HIS A 203 43.10 -48.22 23.84
C HIS A 203 42.84 -48.55 25.32
N SER A 204 41.75 -48.04 25.91
CA SER A 204 41.36 -48.35 27.29
C SER A 204 40.88 -49.80 27.50
N SER A 205 40.55 -50.52 26.43
CA SER A 205 40.10 -51.92 26.48
C SER A 205 41.23 -52.93 26.26
N THR A 206 42.38 -52.46 25.78
CA THR A 206 43.57 -53.27 25.45
C THR A 206 44.74 -53.09 26.43
N SER A 207 44.58 -52.25 27.45
CA SER A 207 45.50 -52.12 28.61
C SER A 207 44.88 -52.77 29.84
#